data_AF-A0A0A1GS95-F1
#
_entry.id   AF-A0A0A1GS95-F1
#
_cell.length_a   1.000
_cell.length_b   1.000
_cell.length_c   1.000
_cell.angle_alpha   90.00
_cell.angle_beta   90.00
_cell.angle_gamma   90.00
#
_symmetry.space_group_name_H-M   'P 1'
#
loop_
_entity.id
_entity.type
_entity.pdbx_description
1 polymer ?
#
loop_
_entity_poly.entity_id
_entity_poly.type
_entity_poly.pdbx_seq_one_letter_code
_entity_poly.pdbx_strand_id
1 'polypeptide(L)'
;MINDSVAKQKFETLRLVGQGTKKQQAFANAFAKIQKDLVKDESKVTVRIEPIEVNLVSAVKESYKEKFLFFFFPRTRVNYSVTLDVKVKITDIDINSLNFVSQQLPSPDKINIPHFGIFAKEEK
;
A
#
# COMPACT_ATOMS: atom_id res chain seq x y z
N MET A 1 21.40 -20.78 -10.28
CA MET A 1 20.39 -20.78 -9.20
C MET A 1 20.54 -19.47 -8.46
N ILE A 2 19.57 -18.55 -8.58
CA ILE A 2 19.59 -17.28 -7.85
C ILE A 2 19.01 -17.59 -6.47
N ASN A 3 19.87 -17.70 -5.46
CA ASN A 3 19.50 -18.08 -4.09
C ASN A 3 19.86 -16.98 -3.09
N ASP A 4 19.73 -15.72 -3.50
CA ASP A 4 19.96 -14.57 -2.63
C ASP A 4 18.64 -14.11 -2.02
N SER A 5 18.57 -14.16 -0.69
CA SER A 5 17.45 -13.63 0.07
C SER A 5 17.52 -12.10 0.03
N VAL A 6 16.81 -11.47 -0.92
CA VAL A 6 16.81 -10.01 -1.13
C VAL A 6 16.00 -9.27 -0.05
N ALA A 7 15.22 -10.00 0.74
CA ALA A 7 14.32 -9.45 1.74
C ALA A 7 15.05 -8.99 3.01
N LYS A 8 14.89 -7.72 3.39
CA LYS A 8 15.39 -7.14 4.64
C LYS A 8 14.24 -6.95 5.62
N GLN A 9 14.48 -7.23 6.91
CA GLN A 9 13.49 -7.05 7.97
C GLN A 9 13.80 -5.79 8.78
N LYS A 10 12.77 -5.02 9.12
CA LYS A 10 12.84 -3.86 10.02
C LYS A 10 11.70 -3.90 11.03
N PHE A 11 11.90 -3.24 12.17
CA PHE A 11 10.90 -3.10 13.22
C PHE A 11 10.59 -1.63 13.42
N GLU A 12 9.31 -1.31 13.50
CA GLU A 12 8.83 0.06 13.68
C GLU A 12 7.66 0.08 14.65
N THR A 13 7.52 1.15 15.42
CA THR A 13 6.37 1.36 16.31
C THR A 13 5.55 2.52 15.78
N LEU A 14 4.27 2.25 15.50
CA LEU A 14 3.33 3.21 14.95
C LEU A 14 2.27 3.56 15.98
N ARG A 15 1.96 4.86 16.10
CA ARG A 15 0.79 5.32 16.85
C ARG A 15 -0.39 5.51 15.89
N LEU A 16 -1.42 4.70 16.07
CA LEU A 16 -2.60 4.65 15.22
C LEU A 16 -3.80 5.19 15.97
N VAL A 17 -4.59 6.01 15.29
CA VAL A 17 -5.87 6.52 15.82
C VAL A 17 -7.00 6.02 14.94
N GLY A 18 -8.01 5.38 15.52
CA GLY A 18 -9.19 4.90 14.82
C GLY A 18 -10.47 5.36 15.48
N GLN A 19 -11.49 5.70 14.69
CA GLN A 19 -12.78 6.15 15.17
C GLN A 19 -13.90 5.33 14.53
N GLY A 20 -15.02 5.15 15.21
CA GLY A 20 -16.16 4.43 14.66
C GLY A 20 -17.38 4.42 15.56
N THR A 21 -18.54 4.13 14.97
CA THR A 21 -19.82 4.04 15.70
C THR A 21 -19.95 2.77 16.55
N LYS A 22 -19.10 1.77 16.25
CA LYS A 22 -18.96 0.52 17.00
C LYS A 22 -17.50 0.34 17.41
N LYS A 23 -17.25 -0.37 18.52
CA LYS A 23 -15.90 -0.66 19.00
C LYS A 23 -15.04 -1.30 17.91
N GLN A 24 -15.52 -2.39 17.31
CA GLN A 24 -14.83 -3.12 16.25
C GLN A 24 -14.49 -2.23 15.05
N GLN A 25 -15.39 -1.31 14.71
CA GLN A 25 -15.18 -0.37 13.61
C GLN A 25 -14.03 0.60 13.93
N ALA A 26 -13.95 1.12 15.16
CA ALA A 26 -12.86 2.00 15.57
C ALA A 26 -11.49 1.30 15.49
N PHE A 27 -11.39 0.05 15.93
CA PHE A 27 -10.17 -0.75 15.81
C PHE A 27 -9.81 -1.04 14.35
N ALA A 28 -10.76 -1.50 13.53
CA ALA A 28 -10.52 -1.76 12.11
C ALA A 28 -10.02 -0.50 11.38
N ASN A 29 -10.62 0.66 11.67
CA ASN A 29 -10.21 1.93 11.11
C ASN A 29 -8.81 2.39 11.57
N ALA A 30 -8.37 2.02 12.78
CA ALA A 30 -6.99 2.25 13.22
C ALA A 30 -6.00 1.39 12.43
N PHE A 31 -6.24 0.07 12.32
CA PHE A 31 -5.36 -0.85 11.59
C PHE A 31 -5.28 -0.56 10.09
N ALA A 32 -6.37 -0.10 9.47
CA ALA A 32 -6.38 0.30 8.06
C ALA A 32 -5.36 1.42 7.74
N LYS A 33 -4.95 2.21 8.73
CA LYS A 33 -3.94 3.27 8.56
C LYS A 33 -2.52 2.75 8.49
N ILE A 34 -2.23 1.56 9.03
CA ILE A 34 -0.88 0.96 9.00
C ILE A 34 -0.34 0.88 7.58
N GLN A 35 -1.15 0.39 6.64
CA GLN A 35 -0.72 0.24 5.24
C GLN A 35 -0.34 1.60 4.64
N LYS A 36 -1.14 2.64 4.89
CA LYS A 36 -0.88 3.99 4.39
C LYS A 36 0.37 4.61 5.00
N ASP A 37 0.63 4.35 6.28
CA ASP A 37 1.78 4.94 6.96
C ASP A 37 3.10 4.28 6.58
N LEU A 38 3.09 2.99 6.26
CA LEU A 38 4.31 2.22 5.94
C LEU A 38 4.68 2.23 4.46
N VAL A 39 3.72 2.37 3.55
CA VAL A 39 3.95 2.30 2.08
C VAL A 39 4.22 3.70 1.50
N LYS A 40 4.91 4.58 2.23
CA LYS A 40 5.23 5.95 1.77
C LYS A 40 6.48 6.04 0.90
N ASP A 41 7.32 5.00 0.91
CA ASP A 41 8.62 5.00 0.24
C ASP A 41 8.55 4.18 -1.06
N GLU A 42 8.60 4.85 -2.22
CA GLU A 42 8.55 4.22 -3.54
C GLU A 42 9.84 3.45 -3.89
N SER A 43 10.94 3.64 -3.14
CA SER A 43 12.21 2.95 -3.39
C SER A 43 12.23 1.49 -2.92
N LYS A 44 11.20 1.07 -2.17
CA LYS A 44 11.13 -0.25 -1.53
C LYS A 44 9.79 -0.91 -1.80
N VAL A 45 9.82 -2.22 -2.02
CA VAL A 45 8.60 -3.04 -2.07
C VAL A 45 8.40 -3.72 -0.72
N THR A 46 7.37 -3.31 0.02
CA THR A 46 6.96 -4.02 1.23
C THR A 46 6.24 -5.32 0.88
N VAL A 47 6.82 -6.45 1.27
CA VAL A 47 6.29 -7.80 1.02
C VAL A 47 5.34 -8.26 2.12
N ARG A 48 5.69 -7.95 3.37
CA ARG A 48 4.95 -8.41 4.54
C ARG A 48 5.00 -7.37 5.64
N ILE A 49 3.84 -7.12 6.24
CA ILE A 49 3.69 -6.34 7.47
C ILE A 49 3.04 -7.27 8.48
N GLU A 50 3.68 -7.44 9.63
CA GLU A 50 3.20 -8.29 10.70
C GLU A 50 3.17 -7.50 12.02
N PRO A 51 2.00 -7.29 12.63
CA PRO A 51 1.93 -6.70 13.96
C PRO A 51 2.42 -7.72 15.00
N ILE A 52 3.39 -7.33 15.81
CA ILE A 52 4.00 -8.17 16.84
C ILE A 52 3.36 -7.87 18.20
N GLU A 53 3.20 -6.59 18.49
CA GLU A 53 2.64 -6.11 19.75
C GLU A 53 1.64 -4.99 19.46
N VAL A 54 0.53 -5.02 20.18
CA VAL A 54 -0.53 -4.00 20.12
C VAL A 54 -0.82 -3.54 21.54
N ASN A 55 -0.51 -2.28 21.82
CA ASN A 55 -0.75 -1.67 23.11
C ASN A 55 -1.87 -0.62 23.00
N LEU A 56 -2.86 -0.71 23.88
CA LEU A 56 -3.94 0.27 23.94
C LEU A 56 -3.48 1.48 24.75
N VAL A 57 -3.37 2.63 24.11
CA VAL A 57 -2.99 3.90 24.75
C VAL A 57 -4.21 4.61 25.30
N SER A 58 -5.29 4.65 24.52
CA SER A 58 -6.53 5.32 24.92
C SER A 58 -7.74 4.69 24.22
N ALA A 59 -8.86 4.61 24.95
CA ALA A 59 -10.16 4.22 24.41
C ALA A 59 -11.24 5.12 25.00
N VAL A 60 -11.78 6.01 24.17
CA VAL A 60 -12.79 6.99 24.56
C VAL A 60 -14.13 6.62 23.91
N LYS A 61 -15.20 6.66 24.70
CA LYS A 61 -16.58 6.56 24.23
C LYS A 61 -17.26 7.90 24.43
N GLU A 62 -17.67 8.51 23.33
CA GLU A 62 -18.46 9.74 23.33
C GLU A 62 -19.90 9.39 22.97
N SER A 63 -20.85 9.88 23.75
CA SER A 63 -22.28 9.73 23.45
C SER A 63 -22.97 11.07 23.54
N TYR A 64 -23.67 11.45 22.50
CA TYR A 64 -24.41 12.71 22.44
C TYR A 64 -25.81 12.49 21.86
N LYS A 65 -26.75 13.31 22.33
CA LYS A 65 -28.15 13.25 21.91
C LYS A 65 -28.39 14.34 20.88
N GLU A 66 -28.54 13.94 19.62
CA GLU A 66 -28.91 14.84 18.54
C GLU A 66 -30.39 15.22 18.70
N LYS A 67 -30.70 16.51 18.62
CA LYS A 67 -32.08 17.00 18.49
C LYS A 67 -32.40 17.08 17.00
N PHE A 68 -32.98 16.02 16.43
CA PHE A 68 -33.47 16.06 15.05
C PHE A 68 -34.90 16.63 15.03
N LEU A 69 -35.15 17.59 14.14
CA LEU A 69 -36.41 18.34 14.00
C LEU A 69 -36.98 18.86 15.32
N PHE A 70 -36.32 19.86 15.91
CA PHE A 70 -36.77 20.67 17.06
C PHE A 70 -36.99 19.93 18.39
N PHE A 71 -37.78 18.86 18.44
CA PHE A 71 -37.95 17.94 19.58
C PHE A 71 -38.42 16.53 19.16
N PHE A 72 -38.68 16.30 17.87
CA PHE A 72 -39.54 15.19 17.45
C PHE A 72 -38.81 13.84 17.32
N PHE A 73 -37.49 13.82 17.12
CA PHE A 73 -36.74 12.56 16.98
C PHE A 73 -35.37 12.63 17.66
N PRO A 74 -35.30 12.52 18.99
CA PRO A 74 -34.01 12.45 19.66
C PRO A 74 -33.26 11.19 19.23
N ARG A 75 -32.13 11.35 18.54
CA ARG A 75 -31.24 10.25 18.18
C ARG A 75 -30.00 10.27 19.05
N THR A 76 -29.74 9.19 19.77
CA THR A 76 -28.48 9.02 20.48
C THR A 76 -27.42 8.52 19.51
N ARG A 77 -26.35 9.29 19.33
CA ARG A 77 -25.16 8.84 18.63
C ARG A 77 -24.09 8.45 19.62
N VAL A 78 -23.37 7.40 19.28
CA VAL A 78 -22.20 6.91 20.02
C VAL A 78 -21.04 6.89 19.06
N ASN A 79 -19.92 7.45 19.50
CA ASN A 79 -18.65 7.39 18.81
C ASN A 79 -17.61 6.75 19.73
N TYR A 80 -16.79 5.89 19.15
CA TYR A 80 -15.66 5.26 19.82
C TYR A 80 -14.40 5.77 19.15
N SER A 81 -13.45 6.25 19.95
CA SER A 81 -12.12 6.65 19.51
C SER A 81 -11.09 5.79 20.24
N VAL A 82 -10.18 5.18 19.49
CA VAL A 82 -9.10 4.34 20.03
C VAL A 82 -7.75 4.86 19.55
N THR A 83 -6.77 4.87 20.45
CA THR A 83 -5.37 5.14 20.15
C THR A 83 -4.55 3.91 20.52
N LEU A 84 -3.80 3.39 19.56
CA LEU A 84 -3.03 2.16 19.67
C LEU A 84 -1.56 2.44 19.34
N ASP A 85 -0.65 1.87 20.12
CA ASP A 85 0.75 1.76 19.73
C ASP A 85 0.98 0.33 19.22
N VAL A 86 1.34 0.21 17.96
CA VAL A 86 1.52 -1.07 17.28
C VAL A 86 2.95 -1.21 16.84
N LYS A 87 3.64 -2.23 17.37
CA LYS A 87 4.96 -2.62 16.90
C LYS A 87 4.80 -3.57 15.73
N VAL A 88 5.32 -3.19 14.57
CA VAL A 88 5.24 -3.95 13.33
C VAL A 88 6.62 -4.44 12.92
N LYS A 89 6.66 -5.66 12.40
CA LYS A 89 7.79 -6.20 11.64
C LYS A 89 7.45 -6.07 10.18
N ILE A 90 8.33 -5.41 9.45
CA ILE A 90 8.16 -5.09 8.04
C ILE A 90 9.26 -5.81 7.28
N THR A 91 8.89 -6.48 6.21
CA THR A 91 9.82 -7.15 5.30
C THR A 91 9.79 -6.41 3.97
N ASP A 92 10.90 -5.74 3.63
CA ASP A 92 11.04 -4.93 2.42
C ASP A 92 12.05 -5.56 1.45
N ILE A 93 11.84 -5.36 0.16
CA ILE A 93 12.80 -5.61 -0.92
C ILE A 93 13.28 -4.27 -1.45
N ASP A 94 14.60 -4.11 -1.52
CA ASP A 94 15.24 -2.91 -2.05
C ASP A 94 15.38 -3.00 -3.57
N ILE A 95 14.56 -2.23 -4.29
CA ILE A 95 14.47 -2.29 -5.76
C ILE A 95 15.75 -1.76 -6.40
N ASN A 96 16.40 -0.78 -5.77
CA ASN A 96 17.62 -0.15 -6.31
C ASN A 96 18.82 -1.11 -6.35
N SER A 97 18.78 -2.15 -5.52
CA SER A 97 19.80 -3.21 -5.52
C SER A 97 19.60 -4.27 -6.61
N LEU A 98 18.48 -4.24 -7.34
CA LEU A 98 18.18 -5.22 -8.37
C LEU A 98 18.79 -4.83 -9.71
N ASN A 99 19.60 -5.73 -10.28
CA ASN A 99 20.14 -5.57 -11.62
C ASN A 99 19.17 -6.16 -12.65
N PHE A 100 18.44 -5.31 -13.36
CA PHE A 100 17.58 -5.73 -14.45
C PHE A 100 18.40 -6.02 -15.71
N VAL A 101 18.19 -7.19 -16.31
CA VAL A 101 18.77 -7.53 -17.61
C VAL A 101 17.85 -7.01 -18.70
N SER A 102 18.34 -6.08 -19.52
CA SER A 102 17.59 -5.54 -20.65
C SER A 102 17.52 -6.58 -21.78
N GLN A 103 16.30 -6.92 -22.21
CA GLN A 103 16.06 -7.75 -23.39
C GLN A 103 15.25 -6.93 -24.40
N GLN A 104 15.86 -6.57 -25.53
CA GLN A 104 15.17 -5.94 -26.64
C GLN A 104 14.58 -7.03 -27.54
N LEU A 105 13.26 -7.16 -27.53
CA LEU A 105 12.54 -7.98 -28.49
C LEU A 105 12.30 -7.17 -29.79
N PRO A 106 12.38 -7.79 -30.98
CA PRO A 106 11.98 -7.13 -32.21
C PRO A 106 10.49 -6.77 -32.16
N SER A 107 10.12 -5.64 -32.80
CA SER A 107 8.72 -5.27 -32.97
C SER A 107 7.92 -6.46 -33.53
N PRO A 108 6.77 -6.82 -32.93
CA PRO A 108 5.94 -7.93 -33.41
C PRO A 108 5.45 -7.71 -34.84
N ASP A 109 5.43 -6.46 -35.31
CA ASP A 109 4.98 -6.06 -36.64
C ASP A 109 6.14 -5.93 -37.67
N LYS A 110 7.25 -6.67 -37.51
CA LYS A 110 8.27 -6.72 -38.55
C LYS A 110 7.73 -7.39 -39.82
N ILE A 111 7.17 -6.59 -40.72
CA ILE A 111 6.91 -6.97 -42.11
C ILE A 111 8.27 -7.18 -42.78
N ASN A 112 8.54 -8.40 -43.24
CA ASN A 112 9.75 -8.69 -44.02
C ASN A 112 9.57 -8.12 -45.43
N ILE A 113 10.05 -6.91 -45.67
CA ILE A 113 9.97 -6.25 -46.98
C ILE A 113 11.11 -6.80 -47.85
N PRO A 114 10.83 -7.55 -48.93
CA PRO A 114 11.86 -7.95 -49.87
C PRO A 114 12.46 -6.70 -50.55
N HIS A 115 13.77 -6.59 -50.51
CA HIS A 115 14.51 -5.50 -51.14
C HIS A 115 14.65 -5.81 -52.64
N PHE A 116 13.73 -5.32 -53.46
CA PHE A 116 13.85 -5.40 -54.92
C PHE A 116 14.82 -4.33 -55.40
N GLY A 117 16.08 -4.74 -55.64
CA GLY A 117 17.07 -3.89 -56.29
C GLY A 117 16.57 -3.47 -57.68
N ILE A 118 16.39 -2.17 -57.86
CA ILE A 118 16.09 -1.56 -59.15
C ILE A 118 17.34 -1.74 -60.02
N PHE A 119 17.28 -2.64 -61.02
CA PHE A 119 18.29 -2.73 -62.07
C PHE A 119 18.16 -1.49 -62.99
N ALA A 120 18.92 -0.43 -62.69
CA ALA A 120 19.20 0.61 -63.66
C ALA A 120 20.27 0.08 -64.63
N LYS A 121 19.84 -0.27 -65.84
CA LYS A 121 20.73 -0.61 -66.96
C LYS A 121 21.18 0.70 -67.62
N GLU A 122 22.41 1.13 -67.37
CA GLU A 122 23.09 2.10 -68.24
C GLU A 122 23.59 1.33 -69.48
N GLU A 123 23.00 1.61 -70.64
CA GLU A 123 23.62 1.31 -71.93
C GLU A 123 24.35 2.55 -72.45
N LYS A 124 25.59 2.29 -72.88
CA LYS A 124 26.59 3.20 -73.45
C LYS A 124 26.10 4.02 -74.63
#